data_AF-A0AAJ6UY86-F1
#
_entry.id   AF-A0AAJ6UY86-F1
#
_cell.length_a   1.000
_cell.length_b   1.000
_cell.length_c   1.000
_cell.angle_alpha   90.00
_cell.angle_beta   90.00
_cell.angle_gamma   90.00
#
_symmetry.space_group_name_H-M   'P 1'
#
loop_
_entity.id
_entity.type
_entity.pdbx_description
1 polymer ?
#
loop_
_entity_poly.entity_id
_entity_poly.type
_entity_poly.pdbx_seq_one_letter_code
_entity_poly.pdbx_strand_id
1 'polypeptide(L)'
;MGLLSNSIKRDVLRPGDHIYSWKNAYLYAHHGIYFGDEKVIHFTRGSGQEIGTGTVLDRLIFSLSPSRPSDNPCPKCGDQSRLDGVISSCIDCFLSGGYLYLFEYDVSPALFIAKPRGGTCTLAKPDPPEDVLHRASFLLLNGFGGYNIFKNNCEDFAIYCKTGLLVMTSLSVGRSGQAASLIAATSAIVSSPLRFLTTSFSGLAAVGYGMYCVSRLVSDIGVRRDVAKIPVERLVSPPDSIESEAVADLAKEN
;
A
#
# COMPACT_ATOMS: atom_id res chain seq x y z
N MET A 1 18.26 -4.05 -10.05
CA MET A 1 17.92 -4.49 -8.68
C MET A 1 18.00 -6.00 -8.64
N GLY A 2 18.56 -6.58 -7.57
CA GLY A 2 18.83 -8.02 -7.47
C GLY A 2 17.70 -8.81 -6.82
N LEU A 3 17.68 -10.12 -7.04
CA LEU A 3 16.72 -11.06 -6.45
C LEU A 3 16.71 -11.03 -4.90
N LEU A 4 17.80 -10.55 -4.28
CA LEU A 4 18.09 -10.71 -2.85
C LEU A 4 17.63 -9.55 -1.96
N SER A 5 17.55 -8.31 -2.48
CA SER A 5 17.11 -7.16 -1.67
C SER A 5 16.72 -5.98 -2.56
N ASN A 6 15.66 -5.29 -2.14
CA ASN A 6 15.22 -4.03 -2.73
C ASN A 6 15.89 -2.81 -2.08
N SER A 7 16.86 -3.03 -1.19
CA SER A 7 17.50 -1.94 -0.44
C SER A 7 18.30 -1.05 -1.38
N ILE A 8 18.17 0.26 -1.18
CA ILE A 8 18.88 1.28 -1.95
C ILE A 8 19.52 2.30 -1.02
N LYS A 9 20.53 3.00 -1.55
CA LYS A 9 21.10 4.18 -0.94
C LYS A 9 20.28 5.43 -1.33
N ARG A 10 20.43 6.52 -0.58
CA ARG A 10 19.65 7.76 -0.80
C ARG A 10 20.05 8.52 -2.06
N ASP A 11 21.31 8.43 -2.48
CA ASP A 11 21.89 9.12 -3.62
C ASP A 11 21.31 8.68 -4.98
N VAL A 12 20.67 7.51 -5.02
CA VAL A 12 20.02 6.99 -6.24
C VAL A 12 18.52 7.28 -6.28
N LEU A 13 17.95 7.90 -5.25
CA LEU A 13 16.52 8.22 -5.20
C LEU A 13 16.13 9.27 -6.24
N ARG A 14 14.97 9.04 -6.86
CA ARG A 14 14.40 9.95 -7.86
C ARG A 14 12.97 10.36 -7.46
N PRO A 15 12.58 11.62 -7.66
CA PRO A 15 11.19 12.03 -7.49
C PRO A 15 10.22 11.08 -8.21
N GLY A 16 9.16 10.66 -7.51
CA GLY A 16 8.20 9.66 -8.00
C GLY A 16 8.57 8.21 -7.69
N ASP A 17 9.68 7.94 -7.00
CA ASP A 17 10.00 6.62 -6.48
C ASP A 17 9.03 6.21 -5.37
N HIS A 18 8.47 5.00 -5.48
CA HIS A 18 7.74 4.38 -4.38
C HIS A 18 8.76 3.67 -3.48
N ILE A 19 8.92 4.19 -2.28
CA ILE A 19 9.85 3.69 -1.28
C ILE A 19 9.09 3.05 -0.12
N TYR A 20 9.76 2.15 0.57
CA TYR A 20 9.24 1.59 1.80
C TYR A 20 10.35 1.34 2.82
N SER A 21 9.94 1.24 4.09
CA SER A 21 10.80 0.83 5.20
C SER A 21 10.08 -0.21 6.02
N TRP A 22 10.77 -1.30 6.33
CA TRP A 22 10.29 -2.27 7.31
C TRP A 22 10.23 -1.63 8.70
N LYS A 23 9.15 -1.92 9.43
CA LYS A 23 8.88 -1.50 10.80
C LYS A 23 8.63 -2.73 11.68
N ASN A 24 8.76 -2.55 12.99
CA ASN A 24 8.43 -3.53 14.03
C ASN A 24 8.91 -4.94 13.69
N ALA A 25 10.24 -5.11 13.57
CA ALA A 25 10.86 -6.40 13.24
C ALA A 25 10.31 -7.08 11.96
N TYR A 26 10.11 -6.29 10.89
CA TYR A 26 9.65 -6.76 9.58
C TYR A 26 8.18 -7.22 9.52
N LEU A 27 7.36 -6.90 10.53
CA LEU A 27 5.94 -7.22 10.54
C LEU A 27 5.10 -6.33 9.63
N TYR A 28 5.61 -5.15 9.28
CA TYR A 28 4.91 -4.16 8.47
C TYR A 28 5.91 -3.40 7.60
N ALA A 29 5.57 -3.16 6.35
CA ALA A 29 6.28 -2.19 5.52
C ALA A 29 5.48 -0.88 5.51
N HIS A 30 6.13 0.23 5.87
CA HIS A 30 5.54 1.55 5.69
C HIS A 30 5.95 2.11 4.34
N HIS A 31 4.96 2.52 3.54
CA HIS A 31 5.13 2.91 2.14
C HIS A 31 4.94 4.42 1.94
N GLY A 32 5.63 4.99 0.96
CA GLY A 32 5.52 6.39 0.59
C GLY A 32 6.07 6.70 -0.79
N ILE A 33 5.77 7.89 -1.29
CA ILE A 33 6.29 8.43 -2.54
C ILE A 33 7.37 9.44 -2.22
N TYR A 34 8.59 9.22 -2.71
CA TYR A 34 9.65 10.21 -2.62
C TYR A 34 9.32 11.39 -3.53
N PHE A 35 9.17 12.57 -2.94
CA PHE A 35 8.74 13.77 -3.66
C PHE A 35 9.92 14.56 -4.23
N GLY A 36 11.12 14.39 -3.66
CA GLY A 36 12.29 15.23 -3.91
C GLY A 36 12.71 16.01 -2.67
N ASP A 37 13.91 16.60 -2.68
CA ASP A 37 14.44 17.42 -1.58
C ASP A 37 14.34 16.75 -0.19
N GLU A 38 14.66 15.45 -0.11
CA GLU A 38 14.54 14.63 1.10
C GLU A 38 13.12 14.53 1.69
N LYS A 39 12.07 14.86 0.91
CA LYS A 39 10.67 14.78 1.34
C LYS A 39 9.99 13.52 0.82
N VAL A 40 9.10 12.98 1.64
CA VAL A 40 8.29 11.80 1.35
C VAL A 40 6.84 12.13 1.66
N ILE A 41 5.95 11.90 0.69
CA ILE A 41 4.50 11.95 0.90
C ILE A 41 4.04 10.53 1.19
N HIS A 42 3.33 10.33 2.30
CA HIS A 42 2.92 9.00 2.75
C HIS A 42 1.60 9.07 3.50
N PHE A 43 0.84 7.96 3.44
CA PHE A 43 -0.45 7.83 4.09
C PHE A 43 -0.26 7.16 5.45
N THR A 44 -0.66 7.84 6.52
CA THR A 44 -0.47 7.39 7.89
C THR A 44 -1.77 7.36 8.67
N ARG A 45 -1.74 6.62 9.76
CA ARG A 45 -2.76 6.66 10.80
C ARG A 45 -2.22 7.48 11.97
N GLY A 46 -2.95 8.52 12.39
CA GLY A 46 -2.55 9.33 13.54
C GLY A 46 -2.57 8.52 14.85
N SER A 47 -1.66 8.85 15.79
CA SER A 47 -1.67 8.23 17.11
C SER A 47 -2.92 8.66 17.89
N GLY A 48 -3.77 7.72 18.30
CA GLY A 48 -4.91 7.98 19.19
C GLY A 48 -6.31 7.91 18.56
N GLN A 49 -6.44 7.68 17.25
CA GLN A 49 -7.73 7.24 16.70
C GLN A 49 -7.86 5.72 16.88
N GLU A 50 -8.97 5.26 17.47
CA GLU A 50 -9.33 3.85 17.63
C GLU A 50 -10.08 3.28 16.40
N ILE A 51 -10.08 3.95 15.25
CA ILE A 51 -10.81 3.49 14.04
C ILE A 51 -9.99 2.45 13.25
N GLY A 52 -9.44 1.47 13.95
CA GLY A 52 -8.81 0.30 13.35
C GLY A 52 -9.86 -0.80 13.34
N THR A 53 -9.66 -1.88 12.60
CA THR A 53 -10.53 -3.06 12.67
C THR A 53 -10.60 -3.71 14.07
N GLY A 54 -9.95 -3.13 15.09
CA GLY A 54 -9.90 -3.62 16.47
C GLY A 54 -9.03 -4.87 16.60
N THR A 55 -8.25 -5.23 15.57
CA THR A 55 -7.51 -6.49 15.58
C THR A 55 -6.27 -6.37 16.48
N VAL A 56 -5.90 -7.50 17.11
CA VAL A 56 -4.71 -7.57 17.98
C VAL A 56 -3.44 -7.16 17.23
N LEU A 57 -3.37 -7.44 15.92
CA LEU A 57 -2.27 -6.99 15.04
C LEU A 57 -2.25 -5.47 14.85
N ASP A 58 -3.40 -4.81 14.67
CA ASP A 58 -3.48 -3.34 14.58
C ASP A 58 -2.84 -2.71 15.83
N ARG A 59 -3.17 -3.25 17.02
CA ARG A 59 -2.56 -2.80 18.28
C ARG A 59 -1.06 -3.05 18.30
N LEU A 60 -0.59 -4.25 17.99
CA LEU A 60 0.85 -4.59 18.02
C LEU A 60 1.69 -3.77 17.02
N ILE A 61 1.13 -3.41 15.86
CA ILE A 61 1.82 -2.60 14.86
C ILE A 61 1.91 -1.13 15.30
N PHE A 62 0.87 -0.57 15.92
CA PHE A 62 0.86 0.86 16.28
C PHE A 62 1.30 1.17 17.71
N SER A 63 1.26 0.21 18.63
CA SER A 63 1.77 0.41 20.00
C SER A 63 3.29 0.40 20.10
N LEU A 64 3.99 0.00 19.02
CA LEU A 64 5.45 0.00 18.93
C LEU A 64 6.02 1.09 18.01
N SER A 65 5.17 1.87 17.35
CA SER A 65 5.63 3.04 16.59
C SER A 65 6.35 3.96 17.57
N PRO A 66 7.65 4.27 17.36
CA PRO A 66 8.36 5.19 18.24
C PRO A 66 7.69 6.55 18.09
N SER A 67 6.85 6.91 19.06
CA SER A 67 6.64 8.30 19.37
C SER A 67 8.04 8.83 19.71
N ARG A 68 8.63 9.62 18.79
CA ARG A 68 9.73 10.48 19.22
C ARG A 68 9.18 11.25 20.42
N PRO A 69 9.88 11.26 21.56
CA PRO A 69 9.45 12.08 22.68
C PRO A 69 9.20 13.50 22.16
N SER A 70 8.07 14.09 22.53
CA SER A 70 7.72 15.48 22.19
C SER A 70 8.83 16.48 22.56
N ASP A 71 9.76 16.05 23.42
CA ASP A 71 10.85 16.83 23.98
C ASP A 71 11.95 17.14 22.96
N ASN A 72 12.03 16.42 21.81
CA ASN A 72 13.00 16.71 20.74
C ASN A 72 12.39 16.50 19.34
N PRO A 73 11.53 17.43 18.88
CA PRO A 73 10.89 17.33 17.57
C PRO A 73 11.92 17.41 16.44
N CYS A 74 11.59 16.83 15.28
CA CYS A 74 12.47 16.93 14.11
C CYS A 74 12.60 18.40 13.69
N PRO A 75 13.80 18.95 13.49
CA PRO A 75 13.94 20.35 13.08
C PRO A 75 13.33 20.65 11.69
N LYS A 76 13.20 19.62 10.83
CA LYS A 76 12.58 19.73 9.50
C LYS A 76 11.05 19.58 9.52
N CYS A 77 10.52 18.79 10.46
CA CYS A 77 9.09 18.40 10.44
C CYS A 77 8.31 18.87 11.67
N GLY A 78 8.96 19.33 12.73
CA GLY A 78 8.31 19.54 14.02
C GLY A 78 7.80 18.23 14.64
N ASP A 79 6.76 18.35 15.47
CA ASP A 79 6.00 17.22 16.00
C ASP A 79 4.94 16.79 14.97
N GLN A 80 5.02 15.53 14.57
CA GLN A 80 4.13 14.90 13.57
C GLN A 80 3.30 13.78 14.20
N SER A 81 3.38 13.58 15.52
CA SER A 81 2.77 12.44 16.23
C SER A 81 1.25 12.35 16.06
N ARG A 82 0.59 13.51 15.95
CA ARG A 82 -0.88 13.60 15.90
C ARG A 82 -1.46 13.70 14.50
N LEU A 83 -0.62 13.73 13.45
CA LEU A 83 -1.14 13.84 12.09
C LEU A 83 -1.63 12.49 11.57
N ASP A 84 -2.81 12.52 10.93
CA ASP A 84 -3.43 11.41 10.23
C ASP A 84 -3.65 11.75 8.75
N GLY A 85 -3.92 10.72 7.95
CA GLY A 85 -4.18 10.91 6.52
C GLY A 85 -2.91 10.99 5.70
N VAL A 86 -2.95 11.73 4.59
CA VAL A 86 -1.80 11.89 3.69
C VAL A 86 -0.97 13.04 4.22
N ILE A 87 0.29 12.77 4.55
CA ILE A 87 1.21 13.75 5.15
C ILE A 87 2.52 13.82 4.37
N SER A 88 3.27 14.90 4.57
CA SER A 88 4.62 15.06 4.05
C SER A 88 5.62 15.13 5.20
N SER A 89 6.63 14.27 5.18
CA SER A 89 7.71 14.26 6.17
C SER A 89 9.09 14.21 5.50
N CYS A 90 10.15 14.46 6.27
CA CYS A 90 11.51 14.22 5.79
C CYS A 90 11.80 12.71 5.77
N ILE A 91 12.74 12.30 4.93
CA ILE A 91 13.12 10.89 4.77
C ILE A 91 13.56 10.23 6.09
N ASP A 92 14.18 10.98 7.00
CA ASP A 92 14.59 10.45 8.31
C ASP A 92 13.40 10.14 9.22
N CYS A 93 12.35 10.97 9.20
CA CYS A 93 11.11 10.73 9.92
C CYS A 93 10.36 9.53 9.31
N PHE A 94 10.28 9.46 7.98
CA PHE A 94 9.70 8.33 7.26
C PHE A 94 10.41 7.01 7.62
N LEU A 95 11.75 6.99 7.61
CA LEU A 95 12.54 5.79 7.90
C LEU A 95 12.51 5.43 9.39
N SER A 96 12.46 6.41 10.30
CA SER A 96 12.47 6.21 11.75
C SER A 96 13.59 5.25 12.21
N GLY A 97 14.81 5.48 11.70
CA GLY A 97 15.99 4.63 11.94
C GLY A 97 16.03 3.32 11.13
N GLY A 98 15.00 3.02 10.34
CA GLY A 98 14.95 1.87 9.44
C GLY A 98 15.74 2.04 8.14
N TYR A 99 15.78 0.96 7.36
CA TYR A 99 16.45 0.93 6.06
C TYR A 99 15.51 1.36 4.93
N LEU A 100 16.09 1.96 3.90
CA LEU A 100 15.40 2.40 2.69
C LEU A 100 15.35 1.27 1.66
N TYR A 101 14.16 1.04 1.11
CA TYR A 101 13.92 0.07 0.04
C TYR A 101 13.08 0.70 -1.08
N LEU A 102 13.30 0.24 -2.31
CA LEU A 102 12.51 0.63 -3.48
C LEU A 102 11.46 -0.43 -3.80
N PHE A 103 10.22 -0.03 -4.00
CA PHE A 103 9.17 -0.92 -4.46
C PHE A 103 9.32 -1.18 -5.97
N GLU A 104 9.25 -2.45 -6.38
CA GLU A 104 9.47 -2.84 -7.79
C GLU A 104 8.15 -2.95 -8.56
N TYR A 105 8.12 -2.40 -9.77
CA TYR A 105 6.97 -2.46 -10.68
C TYR A 105 7.33 -3.25 -11.94
N ASP A 106 6.31 -3.68 -12.69
CA ASP A 106 6.44 -4.45 -13.94
C ASP A 106 7.34 -5.68 -13.77
N VAL A 107 7.26 -6.34 -12.60
CA VAL A 107 8.05 -7.54 -12.35
C VAL A 107 7.46 -8.74 -13.07
N SER A 108 8.32 -9.66 -13.51
CA SER A 108 7.85 -10.94 -14.05
C SER A 108 7.07 -11.74 -12.98
N PRO A 109 6.07 -12.55 -13.38
CA PRO A 109 5.37 -13.44 -12.46
C PRO A 109 6.29 -14.37 -11.67
N ALA A 110 7.39 -14.82 -12.28
CA ALA A 110 8.40 -15.65 -11.61
C ALA A 110 9.10 -14.90 -10.47
N LEU A 111 9.51 -13.65 -10.71
CA LEU A 111 10.14 -12.82 -9.67
C LEU A 111 9.15 -12.44 -8.58
N PHE A 112 7.89 -12.17 -8.94
CA PHE A 112 6.82 -11.95 -7.99
C PHE A 112 6.63 -13.16 -7.07
N ILE A 113 6.48 -14.37 -7.62
CA ILE A 113 6.33 -15.61 -6.84
C ILE A 113 7.57 -15.87 -5.96
N ALA A 114 8.77 -15.64 -6.51
CA ALA A 114 10.03 -15.85 -5.80
C ALA A 114 10.25 -14.90 -4.60
N LYS A 115 9.58 -13.73 -4.56
CA LYS A 115 9.59 -12.85 -3.37
C LYS A 115 8.48 -13.27 -2.42
N PRO A 116 8.80 -13.93 -1.29
CA PRO A 116 7.78 -14.51 -0.40
C PRO A 116 7.07 -13.46 0.45
N ARG A 117 7.56 -12.22 0.50
CA ARG A 117 6.95 -11.13 1.29
C ARG A 117 6.20 -10.17 0.35
N GLY A 118 4.91 -9.99 0.62
CA GLY A 118 4.10 -8.95 -0.01
C GLY A 118 4.52 -7.54 0.40
N GLY A 119 4.01 -6.53 -0.29
CA GLY A 119 4.40 -5.13 -0.07
C GLY A 119 5.81 -4.81 -0.54
N THR A 120 6.32 -5.48 -1.58
CA THR A 120 7.68 -5.24 -2.10
C THR A 120 7.74 -5.07 -3.62
N CYS A 121 6.78 -5.65 -4.35
CA CYS A 121 6.71 -5.56 -5.79
C CYS A 121 5.27 -5.79 -6.30
N THR A 122 5.04 -5.44 -7.56
CA THR A 122 3.77 -5.68 -8.28
C THR A 122 4.01 -5.97 -9.77
N LEU A 123 3.09 -6.71 -10.40
CA LEU A 123 3.11 -6.92 -11.85
C LEU A 123 2.56 -5.70 -12.62
N ALA A 124 1.93 -4.74 -11.94
CA ALA A 124 1.43 -3.54 -12.59
C ALA A 124 2.56 -2.66 -13.13
N LYS A 125 2.29 -2.01 -14.26
CA LYS A 125 3.19 -1.03 -14.86
C LYS A 125 3.06 0.32 -14.15
N PRO A 126 4.17 1.02 -13.87
CA PRO A 126 4.12 2.34 -13.29
C PRO A 126 3.84 3.38 -14.39
N ASP A 127 3.15 4.45 -14.01
CA ASP A 127 3.02 5.66 -14.80
C ASP A 127 4.31 6.53 -14.71
N PRO A 128 4.47 7.49 -15.64
CA PRO A 128 5.58 8.45 -15.61
C PRO A 128 5.67 9.25 -14.30
N PRO A 129 6.87 9.65 -13.86
CA PRO A 129 7.08 10.37 -12.59
C PRO A 129 6.22 11.62 -12.41
N GLU A 130 5.95 12.38 -13.48
CA GLU A 130 5.10 13.56 -13.47
C GLU A 130 3.67 13.26 -12.99
N ASP A 131 3.06 12.19 -13.49
CA ASP A 131 1.73 11.75 -13.07
C ASP A 131 1.74 11.28 -11.62
N VAL A 132 2.81 10.61 -11.20
CA VAL A 132 2.99 10.12 -9.83
C VAL A 132 3.06 11.28 -8.85
N LEU A 133 3.90 12.26 -9.14
CA LEU A 133 4.08 13.44 -8.30
C LEU A 133 2.80 14.26 -8.25
N HIS A 134 2.11 14.43 -9.38
CA HIS A 134 0.82 15.11 -9.45
C HIS A 134 -0.21 14.46 -8.51
N ARG A 135 -0.38 13.14 -8.59
CA ARG A 135 -1.29 12.40 -7.71
C ARG A 135 -0.90 12.52 -6.24
N ALA A 136 0.38 12.34 -5.92
CA ALA A 136 0.86 12.43 -4.54
C ALA A 136 0.65 13.83 -3.94
N SER A 137 0.95 14.90 -4.69
CA SER A 137 0.72 16.27 -4.24
C SER A 137 -0.76 16.61 -4.11
N PHE A 138 -1.59 16.15 -5.06
CA PHE A 138 -3.02 16.38 -5.02
C PHE A 138 -3.64 15.74 -3.77
N LEU A 139 -3.28 14.49 -3.47
CA LEU A 139 -3.78 13.76 -2.31
C LEU A 139 -3.23 14.27 -0.98
N LEU A 140 -2.04 14.89 -0.97
CA LEU A 140 -1.54 15.59 0.22
C LEU A 140 -2.45 16.75 0.63
N LEU A 141 -3.06 17.45 -0.34
CA LEU A 141 -3.96 18.56 -0.07
C LEU A 141 -5.40 18.12 0.20
N ASN A 142 -5.82 17.03 -0.43
CA ASN A 142 -7.22 16.64 -0.51
C ASN A 142 -7.57 15.38 0.30
N GLY A 143 -6.57 14.64 0.77
CA GLY A 143 -6.73 13.36 1.47
C GLY A 143 -6.96 12.18 0.52
N PHE A 144 -6.89 10.97 1.09
CA PHE A 144 -7.05 9.70 0.38
C PHE A 144 -8.06 8.77 1.11
N GLY A 145 -9.11 9.36 1.67
CA GLY A 145 -10.09 8.66 2.50
C GLY A 145 -9.54 8.24 3.87
N GLY A 146 -10.29 7.37 4.57
CA GLY A 146 -9.92 6.87 5.90
C GLY A 146 -8.88 5.75 5.85
N TYR A 147 -7.88 5.82 6.74
CA TYR A 147 -6.81 4.82 6.81
C TYR A 147 -7.29 3.50 7.43
N ASN A 148 -7.06 2.38 6.73
CA ASN A 148 -7.31 1.02 7.20
C ASN A 148 -6.18 0.08 6.77
N ILE A 149 -5.45 -0.53 7.72
CA ILE A 149 -4.27 -1.39 7.45
C ILE A 149 -4.57 -2.51 6.45
N PHE A 150 -5.76 -3.09 6.48
CA PHE A 150 -6.10 -4.25 5.64
C PHE A 150 -6.70 -3.88 4.28
N LYS A 151 -7.09 -2.61 4.09
CA LYS A 151 -7.91 -2.18 2.94
C LYS A 151 -7.44 -0.91 2.23
N ASN A 152 -7.25 0.18 2.97
CA ASN A 152 -6.87 1.48 2.40
C ASN A 152 -5.72 1.99 3.24
N ASN A 153 -4.51 1.53 2.93
CA ASN A 153 -3.32 1.78 3.73
C ASN A 153 -2.24 2.52 2.91
N CYS A 154 -1.04 2.65 3.47
CA CYS A 154 0.09 3.27 2.78
C CYS A 154 0.52 2.58 1.48
N GLU A 155 0.40 1.25 1.39
CA GLU A 155 0.68 0.45 0.18
C GLU A 155 -0.32 0.81 -0.92
N ASP A 156 -1.62 0.82 -0.61
CA ASP A 156 -2.68 1.20 -1.55
C ASP A 156 -2.50 2.64 -2.05
N PHE A 157 -2.20 3.57 -1.14
CA PHE A 157 -1.90 4.96 -1.49
C PHE A 157 -0.72 5.06 -2.47
N ALA A 158 0.40 4.41 -2.17
CA ALA A 158 1.58 4.50 -3.00
C ALA A 158 1.40 3.77 -4.35
N ILE A 159 0.69 2.64 -4.38
CA ILE A 159 0.31 1.94 -5.61
C ILE A 159 -0.60 2.82 -6.47
N TYR A 160 -1.60 3.46 -5.88
CA TYR A 160 -2.47 4.38 -6.60
C TYR A 160 -1.68 5.56 -7.15
N CYS A 161 -0.82 6.18 -6.35
CA CYS A 161 0.07 7.23 -6.83
C CYS A 161 0.96 6.76 -7.97
N LYS A 162 1.42 5.50 -7.99
CA LYS A 162 2.28 4.98 -9.07
C LYS A 162 1.54 4.54 -10.33
N THR A 163 0.27 4.18 -10.25
CA THR A 163 -0.42 3.48 -11.36
C THR A 163 -1.76 4.10 -11.76
N GLY A 164 -2.33 4.96 -10.92
CA GLY A 164 -3.70 5.45 -11.02
C GLY A 164 -4.78 4.36 -10.83
N LEU A 165 -4.40 3.13 -10.47
CA LEU A 165 -5.32 2.00 -10.32
C LEU A 165 -5.93 1.96 -8.92
N LEU A 166 -7.25 1.81 -8.86
CA LEU A 166 -8.00 1.57 -7.63
C LEU A 166 -8.83 0.32 -7.75
N VAL A 167 -8.96 -0.37 -6.62
CA VAL A 167 -9.85 -1.52 -6.47
C VAL A 167 -11.27 -1.02 -6.24
N MET A 168 -12.19 -1.33 -7.17
CA MET A 168 -13.56 -0.80 -7.17
C MET A 168 -14.52 -1.58 -6.26
N THR A 169 -14.18 -2.82 -5.90
CA THR A 169 -15.04 -3.75 -5.14
C THR A 169 -14.74 -3.71 -3.64
N SER A 170 -15.78 -3.52 -2.83
CA SER A 170 -15.75 -3.58 -1.36
C SER A 170 -15.77 -5.02 -0.80
N LEU A 171 -15.76 -6.04 -1.66
CA LEU A 171 -15.76 -7.45 -1.24
C LEU A 171 -14.53 -7.78 -0.40
N SER A 172 -14.81 -8.36 0.77
CA SER A 172 -14.03 -8.38 2.01
C SER A 172 -12.72 -9.20 2.01
N VAL A 173 -12.06 -9.38 0.87
CA VAL A 173 -10.72 -9.98 0.82
C VAL A 173 -9.70 -8.86 1.00
N GLY A 174 -8.84 -8.96 2.02
CA GLY A 174 -7.84 -7.92 2.35
C GLY A 174 -7.06 -7.48 1.10
N ARG A 175 -6.94 -6.18 0.89
CA ARG A 175 -6.32 -5.59 -0.30
C ARG A 175 -4.80 -5.50 -0.19
N SER A 176 -4.28 -5.47 1.04
CA SER A 176 -2.83 -5.40 1.28
C SER A 176 -2.13 -6.70 0.89
N GLY A 177 -1.02 -6.58 0.17
CA GLY A 177 -0.13 -7.70 -0.14
C GLY A 177 0.44 -8.38 1.11
N GLN A 178 0.46 -7.68 2.25
CA GLN A 178 0.93 -8.19 3.54
C GLN A 178 -0.16 -8.90 4.35
N ALA A 179 -1.44 -8.58 4.13
CA ALA A 179 -2.52 -8.99 5.02
C ALA A 179 -3.60 -9.88 4.40
N ALA A 180 -3.65 -10.00 3.06
CA ALA A 180 -4.51 -10.96 2.35
C ALA A 180 -4.19 -12.45 2.67
N SER A 181 -3.04 -12.71 3.28
CA SER A 181 -2.42 -14.04 3.41
C SER A 181 -3.05 -14.96 4.45
N LEU A 182 -3.60 -14.43 5.54
CA LEU A 182 -3.96 -15.25 6.70
C LEU A 182 -5.35 -15.92 6.58
N ILE A 183 -6.27 -15.32 5.80
CA ILE A 183 -7.68 -15.77 5.73
C ILE A 183 -7.93 -16.70 4.53
N ALA A 184 -7.21 -16.51 3.42
CA ALA A 184 -7.38 -17.34 2.21
C ALA A 184 -6.81 -18.77 2.39
N ALA A 185 -5.78 -18.94 3.24
CA ALA A 185 -5.15 -20.24 3.46
C ALA A 185 -6.04 -21.21 4.26
N THR A 186 -6.86 -20.73 5.20
CA THR A 186 -7.65 -21.60 6.10
C THR A 186 -8.92 -22.13 5.45
N SER A 187 -9.54 -21.37 4.54
CA SER A 187 -10.85 -21.70 3.96
C SER A 187 -10.77 -22.69 2.78
N ALA A 188 -9.67 -22.73 2.03
CA ALA A 188 -9.53 -23.64 0.88
C ALA A 188 -8.84 -24.99 1.22
N ILE A 189 -8.38 -25.19 2.47
CA ILE A 189 -7.93 -26.51 2.95
C ILE A 189 -9.10 -27.51 3.07
N VAL A 190 -10.31 -27.01 3.32
CA VAL A 190 -11.48 -27.87 3.59
C VAL A 190 -12.15 -28.40 2.30
N SER A 191 -11.96 -27.73 1.16
CA SER A 191 -12.65 -28.04 -0.11
C SER A 191 -11.74 -28.52 -1.26
N SER A 192 -10.44 -28.70 -1.03
CA SER A 192 -9.49 -29.04 -2.10
C SER A 192 -9.31 -30.55 -2.32
N PRO A 193 -9.18 -31.02 -3.59
CA PRO A 193 -8.76 -32.40 -3.93
C PRO A 193 -7.38 -32.80 -3.37
N LEU A 194 -6.58 -31.84 -2.88
CA LEU A 194 -5.24 -32.06 -2.31
C LEU A 194 -5.24 -32.54 -0.85
N ARG A 195 -6.38 -32.95 -0.30
CA ARG A 195 -6.51 -33.38 1.11
C ARG A 195 -5.54 -34.50 1.51
N PHE A 196 -5.09 -35.34 0.57
CA PHE A 196 -4.06 -36.35 0.81
C PHE A 196 -2.68 -35.74 1.07
N LEU A 197 -2.33 -34.63 0.44
CA LEU A 197 -1.06 -33.92 0.65
C LEU A 197 -1.05 -33.14 1.97
N THR A 198 -2.20 -32.82 2.56
CA THR A 198 -2.27 -32.14 3.86
C THR A 198 -2.13 -33.07 5.07
N THR A 199 -1.91 -34.37 4.85
CA THR A 199 -1.81 -35.39 5.92
C THR A 199 -0.47 -35.36 6.68
N SER A 200 0.56 -34.76 6.10
CA SER A 200 1.86 -34.54 6.75
C SER A 200 2.11 -33.05 6.98
N PHE A 201 2.92 -32.71 7.97
CA PHE A 201 3.25 -31.31 8.28
C PHE A 201 3.93 -30.60 7.10
N SER A 202 4.84 -31.28 6.40
CA SER A 202 5.53 -30.75 5.22
C SER A 202 4.57 -30.55 4.05
N GLY A 203 3.67 -31.50 3.80
CA GLY A 203 2.68 -31.38 2.74
C GLY A 203 1.64 -30.29 3.02
N LEU A 204 1.19 -30.13 4.27
CA LEU A 204 0.34 -29.01 4.68
C LEU A 204 1.05 -27.66 4.48
N ALA A 205 2.32 -27.54 4.87
CA ALA A 205 3.11 -26.34 4.66
C ALA A 205 3.28 -26.00 3.17
N ALA A 206 3.58 -27.00 2.33
CA ALA A 206 3.73 -26.82 0.88
C ALA A 206 2.43 -26.36 0.21
N VAL A 207 1.29 -26.99 0.55
CA VAL A 207 -0.03 -26.60 0.03
C VAL A 207 -0.39 -25.20 0.48
N GLY A 208 -0.21 -24.89 1.77
CA GLY A 208 -0.46 -23.56 2.32
C GLY A 208 0.38 -22.48 1.64
N TYR A 209 1.67 -22.73 1.43
CA TYR A 209 2.57 -21.81 0.73
C TYR A 209 2.19 -21.64 -0.75
N GLY A 210 1.85 -22.73 -1.44
CA GLY A 210 1.39 -22.68 -2.83
C GLY A 210 0.11 -21.86 -2.99
N MET A 211 -0.88 -22.09 -2.12
CA MET A 211 -2.12 -21.31 -2.08
C MET A 211 -1.86 -19.84 -1.75
N TYR A 212 -0.96 -19.55 -0.81
CA TYR A 212 -0.52 -18.18 -0.52
C TYR A 212 0.07 -17.50 -1.77
N CYS A 213 0.96 -18.18 -2.49
CA CYS A 213 1.57 -17.64 -3.71
C CYS A 213 0.52 -17.36 -4.80
N VAL A 214 -0.40 -18.30 -5.04
CA VAL A 214 -1.49 -18.13 -6.01
C VAL A 214 -2.42 -16.99 -5.59
N SER A 215 -2.87 -16.98 -4.34
CA SER A 215 -3.74 -15.93 -3.80
C SER A 215 -3.10 -14.56 -3.97
N ARG A 216 -1.82 -14.42 -3.62
CA ARG A 216 -1.09 -13.16 -3.77
C ARG A 216 -0.96 -12.74 -5.23
N LEU A 217 -0.73 -13.69 -6.14
CA LEU A 217 -0.64 -13.40 -7.58
C LEU A 217 -1.98 -12.91 -8.14
N VAL A 218 -3.09 -13.58 -7.85
CA VAL A 218 -4.40 -13.20 -8.39
C VAL A 218 -4.97 -11.92 -7.74
N SER A 219 -4.52 -11.59 -6.53
CA SER A 219 -4.87 -10.34 -5.85
C SER A 219 -4.01 -9.15 -6.25
N ASP A 220 -2.90 -9.35 -6.98
CA ASP A 220 -2.03 -8.28 -7.45
C ASP A 220 -2.81 -7.28 -8.32
N ILE A 221 -2.53 -5.99 -8.14
CA ILE A 221 -3.23 -4.90 -8.86
C ILE A 221 -3.04 -4.98 -10.38
N GLY A 222 -1.94 -5.58 -10.86
CA GLY A 222 -1.67 -5.81 -12.27
C GLY A 222 -2.35 -7.05 -12.87
N VAL A 223 -2.97 -7.90 -12.04
CA VAL A 223 -3.60 -9.18 -12.48
C VAL A 223 -5.11 -9.17 -12.29
N ARG A 224 -5.59 -8.59 -11.18
CA ARG A 224 -7.00 -8.55 -10.82
C ARG A 224 -7.83 -7.78 -11.86
N ARG A 225 -9.11 -8.13 -11.99
CA ARG A 225 -10.03 -7.57 -13.00
C ARG A 225 -10.97 -6.49 -12.47
N ASP A 226 -11.01 -6.32 -11.16
CA ASP A 226 -11.89 -5.40 -10.44
C ASP A 226 -11.18 -4.09 -10.06
N VAL A 227 -10.26 -3.65 -10.93
CA VAL A 227 -9.56 -2.37 -10.83
C VAL A 227 -9.96 -1.44 -11.95
N ALA A 228 -10.01 -0.15 -11.64
CA ALA A 228 -10.20 0.91 -12.61
C ALA A 228 -9.07 1.94 -12.48
N LYS A 229 -8.64 2.49 -13.63
CA LYS A 229 -7.74 3.64 -13.64
C LYS A 229 -8.57 4.90 -13.44
N ILE A 230 -8.40 5.57 -12.32
CA ILE A 230 -9.23 6.71 -11.90
C ILE A 230 -8.35 7.96 -11.79
N PRO A 231 -8.64 9.05 -12.53
CA PRO A 231 -8.01 10.34 -12.33
C PRO A 231 -8.14 10.83 -10.88
N VAL A 232 -7.13 11.50 -10.36
CA VAL A 232 -7.07 11.86 -8.93
C VAL A 232 -8.11 12.89 -8.53
N GLU A 233 -8.50 13.74 -9.47
CA GLU A 233 -9.54 14.74 -9.31
C GLU A 233 -10.89 14.05 -9.01
N ARG A 234 -11.22 13.00 -9.76
CA ARG A 234 -12.46 12.22 -9.58
C ARG A 234 -12.49 11.43 -8.27
N LEU A 235 -11.34 11.16 -7.66
CA LEU A 235 -11.30 10.47 -6.37
C LEU A 235 -11.82 11.34 -5.22
N VAL A 236 -11.60 12.65 -5.32
CA VAL A 236 -11.91 13.62 -4.25
C VAL A 236 -13.16 14.46 -4.59
N SER A 237 -13.60 14.49 -5.85
CA SER A 237 -14.82 15.21 -6.23
C SER A 237 -16.04 14.79 -5.40
N PRO A 238 -16.85 15.74 -4.89
CA PRO A 238 -18.15 15.44 -4.31
C PRO A 238 -19.06 14.79 -5.36
N PRO A 239 -19.97 13.88 -4.93
CA PRO A 239 -20.88 13.16 -5.83
C PRO A 239 -21.78 14.07 -6.70
N ASP A 240 -21.96 15.33 -6.31
CA ASP A 240 -22.85 16.30 -6.98
C ASP A 240 -22.33 16.82 -8.34
N SER A 241 -21.09 16.51 -8.71
CA SER A 241 -20.52 16.92 -10.02
C SER A 241 -20.96 16.02 -11.19
N ILE A 242 -21.49 14.82 -10.89
CA ILE A 242 -21.92 13.84 -11.91
C ILE A 242 -23.30 14.19 -12.48
N GLU A 243 -24.20 14.77 -11.67
CA GLU A 243 -25.51 15.24 -12.16
C GLU A 243 -25.37 16.47 -13.06
N SER A 244 -24.40 17.35 -12.79
CA SER A 244 -24.18 18.56 -13.58
C SER A 244 -23.69 18.27 -15.00
N GLU A 245 -22.81 17.30 -15.21
CA GLU A 245 -22.33 16.94 -16.56
C GLU A 245 -23.41 16.17 -17.35
N ALA A 246 -24.13 15.26 -16.71
CA ALA A 246 -25.22 14.52 -17.36
C ALA A 246 -26.40 15.43 -17.77
N VAL A 247 -26.71 16.47 -16.99
CA VAL A 247 -27.76 17.45 -17.32
C VAL A 247 -27.29 18.44 -18.39
N ALA A 248 -26.00 18.80 -18.41
CA ALA A 248 -25.44 19.69 -19.43
C ALA A 248 -25.35 19.05 -20.82
N ASP A 249 -25.14 17.74 -20.90
CA ASP A 249 -25.14 17.00 -22.17
C ASP A 249 -26.56 16.79 -22.71
N LEU A 250 -27.56 16.57 -21.85
CA LEU A 250 -28.97 16.50 -22.25
C LEU A 250 -29.57 17.86 -22.69
N ALA A 251 -28.96 18.97 -22.27
CA ALA A 251 -29.39 20.32 -22.67
C ALA A 251 -28.80 20.80 -24.00
N LYS A 252 -27.81 20.09 -24.57
CA LYS A 252 -27.23 20.40 -25.90
C LYS A 252 -27.88 19.63 -27.05
N GLU A 253 -28.75 18.67 -26.74
CA GLU A 253 -29.42 17.80 -27.71
C GLU A 253 -30.90 18.15 -27.93
N ASN A 254 -31.39 19.27 -27.37
CA ASN A 254 -32.72 19.84 -27.62
C ASN A 254 -32.64 21.25 -28.22
#